data_AF-A0A921LD42-F1
#
_entry.id   AF-A0A921LD42-F1
#
_cell.length_a   1.000
_cell.length_b   1.000
_cell.length_c   1.000
_cell.angle_alpha   90.00
_cell.angle_beta   90.00
_cell.angle_gamma   90.00
#
_symmetry.space_group_name_H-M   'P 1'
#
loop_
_entity.id
_entity.type
_entity.pdbx_description
1 polymer ?
#
loop_
_entity_poly.entity_id
_entity_poly.type
_entity_poly.pdbx_seq_one_letter_code
_entity_poly.pdbx_strand_id
1 'polypeptide(L)'
;MDQNIYKLVYKVTHAGGSGSCFYLKSYDLFVTNYHVVSGYHAVALHDNDRRPFLARVVLVNPSLDIALLAAEGDFSHLPELNLASDDSLEIGGKVSVAGYPYGMPFTVTEGSVSSPKQLVDGKYYIQTDAAVNPGNSGGPIFNERNEVVGVTVSKFSNADNMGFGIRVEALRKLLESAGSIDRSCFQVQCDSCDELIGEEEEYCPSCGEKLPEGIFAEHEPSPLAVFCERAIAEMGVNPVLARDGYDSWTFHKGSSEIRIFVYDNTYLFAVSPINLLPKKEVEPVLDYMLSEDFSPYKMGIEGRQIYLAYRIHLSDLNDESEEAIRCNLVSLARRADEMDNWMVERFGCEFSEYSRQDKE
;
A
#
# COMPACT_ATOMS: atom_id res chain seq x y z
N MET A 1 6.05 25.14 0.87
CA MET A 1 6.05 23.70 0.57
C MET A 1 4.67 23.45 -0.03
N ASP A 2 4.57 23.47 -1.36
CA ASP A 2 3.26 23.51 -2.01
C ASP A 2 2.46 22.25 -1.69
N GLN A 3 1.18 22.42 -1.37
CA GLN A 3 0.17 21.39 -1.06
C GLN A 3 -0.03 20.32 -2.16
N ASN A 4 0.82 20.35 -3.18
CA ASN A 4 0.73 19.64 -4.42
C ASN A 4 1.32 18.21 -4.29
N ILE A 5 2.55 18.07 -3.77
CA ILE A 5 3.23 16.76 -3.63
C ILE A 5 2.49 15.83 -2.68
N TYR A 6 1.93 16.37 -1.58
CA TYR A 6 1.14 15.59 -0.63
C TYR A 6 0.05 14.80 -1.39
N LYS A 7 -0.74 15.45 -2.24
CA LYS A 7 -1.85 14.82 -2.96
C LYS A 7 -1.43 13.86 -4.08
N LEU A 8 -0.15 13.83 -4.45
CA LEU A 8 0.35 13.07 -5.60
C LEU A 8 1.10 11.80 -5.21
N VAL A 9 1.46 11.63 -3.94
CA VAL A 9 2.25 10.48 -3.46
C VAL A 9 1.35 9.55 -2.65
N TYR A 10 1.32 8.29 -3.05
CA TYR A 10 0.42 7.27 -2.53
C TYR A 10 1.22 6.11 -1.93
N LYS A 11 0.65 5.43 -0.94
CA LYS A 11 1.21 4.20 -0.38
C LYS A 11 0.76 3.03 -1.25
N VAL A 12 1.70 2.24 -1.76
CA VAL A 12 1.41 0.95 -2.41
C VAL A 12 1.36 -0.13 -1.34
N THR A 13 0.37 -1.02 -1.37
CA THR A 13 0.23 -2.09 -0.38
C THR A 13 -0.28 -3.38 -1.03
N HIS A 14 0.26 -4.50 -0.58
CA HIS A 14 -0.10 -5.85 -1.03
C HIS A 14 0.23 -6.86 0.09
N ALA A 15 -0.02 -8.16 -0.14
CA ALA A 15 0.15 -9.19 0.89
C ALA A 15 1.61 -9.48 1.29
N GLY A 16 2.59 -8.90 0.59
CA GLY A 16 4.02 -9.09 0.87
C GLY A 16 4.68 -7.89 1.54
N GLY A 17 4.02 -6.73 1.58
CA GLY A 17 4.61 -5.50 2.10
C GLY A 17 3.97 -4.23 1.54
N SER A 18 4.72 -3.14 1.66
CA SER A 18 4.32 -1.82 1.19
C SER A 18 5.50 -1.01 0.68
N GLY A 19 5.19 0.00 -0.13
CA GLY A 19 6.12 0.98 -0.66
C GLY A 19 5.41 2.28 -0.99
N SER A 20 6.06 3.12 -1.78
CA SER A 20 5.53 4.40 -2.22
C SER A 20 5.34 4.42 -3.74
N CYS A 21 4.44 5.26 -4.22
CA CYS A 21 4.30 5.59 -5.64
C CYS A 21 3.88 7.04 -5.80
N PHE A 22 3.94 7.56 -7.02
CA PHE A 22 3.45 8.90 -7.34
C PHE A 22 2.73 8.95 -8.68
N TYR A 23 1.75 9.86 -8.79
CA TYR A 23 0.93 10.02 -9.98
C TYR A 23 1.57 10.96 -11.00
N LEU A 24 1.57 10.55 -12.28
CA LEU A 24 1.95 11.38 -13.42
C LEU A 24 0.73 11.63 -14.31
N LYS A 25 0.10 12.79 -14.11
CA LYS A 25 -1.14 13.19 -14.79
C LYS A 25 -1.06 13.17 -16.31
N SER A 26 0.03 13.66 -16.91
CA SER A 26 0.24 13.62 -18.37
C SER A 26 0.12 12.21 -18.98
N TYR A 27 0.34 11.17 -18.18
CA TYR A 27 0.26 9.78 -18.60
C TYR A 27 -0.92 9.04 -18.00
N ASP A 28 -1.60 9.61 -17.01
CA ASP A 28 -2.63 8.94 -16.21
C ASP A 28 -2.15 7.57 -15.67
N LEU A 29 -0.96 7.57 -15.07
CA LEU A 29 -0.30 6.39 -14.51
C LEU A 29 0.38 6.75 -13.20
N PHE A 30 0.50 5.76 -12.31
CA PHE A 30 1.33 5.83 -11.13
C PHE A 30 2.68 5.16 -11.38
N VAL A 31 3.74 5.72 -10.82
CA VAL A 31 5.11 5.21 -10.91
C VAL A 31 5.53 4.65 -9.57
N THR A 32 6.11 3.45 -9.56
CA THR A 32 6.75 2.86 -8.38
C THR A 32 7.97 2.03 -8.81
N ASN A 33 8.61 1.33 -7.87
CA ASN A 33 9.65 0.36 -8.22
C ASN A 33 9.06 -1.00 -8.58
N TYR A 34 9.73 -1.71 -9.47
CA TYR A 34 9.37 -3.09 -9.79
C TYR A 34 9.43 -3.99 -8.55
N HIS A 35 10.49 -3.90 -7.74
CA HIS A 35 10.60 -4.73 -6.54
C HIS A 35 9.50 -4.49 -5.49
N VAL A 36 8.82 -3.34 -5.52
CA VAL A 36 7.68 -3.04 -4.64
C VAL A 36 6.45 -3.85 -5.03
N VAL A 37 6.29 -4.21 -6.31
CA VAL A 37 5.11 -4.90 -6.84
C VAL A 37 5.42 -6.29 -7.41
N SER A 38 6.66 -6.75 -7.28
CA SER A 38 7.15 -8.01 -7.87
C SER A 38 6.25 -9.18 -7.48
N GLY A 39 5.68 -9.85 -8.49
CA GLY A 39 4.76 -10.97 -8.33
C GLY A 39 3.39 -10.61 -7.74
N TYR A 40 2.99 -9.34 -7.81
CA TYR A 40 1.63 -8.89 -7.50
C TYR A 40 1.09 -8.08 -8.67
N HIS A 41 0.20 -8.65 -9.48
CA HIS A 41 -0.35 -7.93 -10.64
C HIS A 41 -1.46 -6.93 -10.27
N ALA A 42 -2.01 -7.05 -9.06
CA ALA A 42 -2.95 -6.08 -8.49
C ALA A 42 -2.52 -5.69 -7.07
N VAL A 43 -2.57 -4.38 -6.80
CA VAL A 43 -2.16 -3.77 -5.53
C VAL A 43 -3.18 -2.73 -5.08
N ALA A 44 -3.15 -2.37 -3.80
CA ALA A 44 -3.92 -1.26 -3.26
C ALA A 44 -3.06 0.00 -3.19
N LEU A 45 -3.57 1.12 -3.70
CA LEU A 45 -3.00 2.45 -3.49
C LEU A 45 -3.79 3.18 -2.41
N HIS A 46 -3.10 3.78 -1.45
CA HIS A 46 -3.74 4.61 -0.43
C HIS A 46 -3.28 6.06 -0.56
N ASP A 47 -4.22 6.98 -0.61
CA ASP A 47 -3.91 8.41 -0.44
C ASP A 47 -3.58 8.73 1.03
N ASN A 48 -3.24 9.99 1.32
CA ASN A 48 -2.93 10.38 2.69
C ASN A 48 -4.14 10.39 3.63
N ASP A 49 -5.36 10.38 3.09
CA ASP A 49 -6.61 10.22 3.82
C ASP A 49 -6.96 8.74 4.03
N ARG A 50 -6.04 7.82 3.65
CA ARG A 50 -6.15 6.35 3.72
C ARG A 50 -7.28 5.78 2.87
N ARG A 51 -7.74 6.49 1.84
CA ARG A 51 -8.71 5.97 0.88
C ARG A 51 -8.02 4.98 -0.05
N PRO A 52 -8.51 3.72 -0.15
CA PRO A 52 -7.89 2.71 -0.99
C PRO A 52 -8.42 2.78 -2.44
N PHE A 53 -7.53 2.60 -3.40
CA PHE A 53 -7.81 2.52 -4.84
C PHE A 53 -7.20 1.24 -5.40
N LEU A 54 -7.95 0.51 -6.22
CA LEU A 54 -7.45 -0.72 -6.84
C LEU A 54 -6.53 -0.31 -7.99
N ALA A 55 -5.32 -0.84 -8.04
CA ALA A 55 -4.42 -0.60 -9.16
C ALA A 55 -3.90 -1.90 -9.75
N ARG A 56 -3.85 -1.93 -11.09
CA ARG A 56 -3.20 -2.99 -11.86
C ARG A 56 -1.76 -2.57 -12.17
N VAL A 57 -0.84 -3.52 -12.05
CA VAL A 57 0.51 -3.36 -12.60
C VAL A 57 0.40 -3.58 -14.11
N VAL A 58 0.59 -2.52 -14.89
CA VAL A 58 0.37 -2.56 -16.35
C VAL A 58 1.67 -2.67 -17.13
N LEU A 59 2.78 -2.20 -16.56
CA LEU A 59 4.09 -2.35 -17.16
C LEU A 59 5.16 -2.49 -16.10
N VAL A 60 6.08 -3.42 -16.29
CA VAL A 60 7.30 -3.55 -15.48
C VAL A 60 8.54 -3.54 -16.35
N ASN A 61 9.60 -2.91 -15.85
CA ASN A 61 10.95 -3.09 -16.37
C ASN A 61 11.89 -3.47 -15.20
N PRO A 62 12.24 -4.77 -15.08
CA PRO A 62 13.10 -5.27 -14.01
C PRO A 62 14.55 -4.74 -14.06
N SER A 63 15.07 -4.42 -15.25
CA SER A 63 16.42 -3.87 -15.40
C SER A 63 16.47 -2.43 -14.88
N LEU A 64 15.41 -1.65 -15.04
CA LEU A 64 15.32 -0.28 -14.52
C LEU A 64 14.81 -0.24 -13.07
N ASP A 65 14.24 -1.34 -12.58
CA ASP A 65 13.52 -1.42 -11.30
C ASP A 65 12.37 -0.40 -11.21
N ILE A 66 11.61 -0.26 -12.31
CA ILE A 66 10.44 0.62 -12.40
C ILE A 66 9.21 -0.19 -12.80
N ALA A 67 8.07 0.15 -12.20
CA ALA A 67 6.76 -0.34 -12.59
C ALA A 67 5.78 0.83 -12.77
N LEU A 68 4.86 0.69 -13.72
CA LEU A 68 3.75 1.60 -13.96
C LEU A 68 2.44 0.93 -13.57
N LEU A 69 1.60 1.67 -12.86
CA LEU A 69 0.31 1.19 -12.35
C LEU A 69 -0.83 2.03 -12.93
N ALA A 70 -1.92 1.37 -13.29
CA ALA A 70 -3.19 2.02 -13.63
C ALA A 70 -4.17 1.79 -12.49
N ALA A 71 -4.64 2.88 -11.87
CA ALA A 71 -5.56 2.82 -10.74
C ALA A 71 -7.00 3.12 -11.16
N GLU A 72 -7.97 2.47 -10.51
CA GLU A 72 -9.39 2.75 -10.66
C GLU A 72 -9.74 4.05 -9.91
N GLY A 73 -10.33 5.01 -10.61
CA GLY A 73 -10.74 6.31 -10.06
C GLY A 73 -10.52 7.47 -11.03
N ASP A 74 -11.00 8.66 -10.66
CA ASP A 74 -10.72 9.90 -11.40
C ASP A 74 -9.66 10.74 -10.68
N PHE A 75 -8.45 10.73 -11.23
CA PHE A 75 -7.31 11.48 -10.75
C PHE A 75 -7.06 12.77 -11.56
N SER A 76 -7.93 13.11 -12.51
CA SER A 76 -7.76 14.26 -13.41
C SER A 76 -7.80 15.62 -12.68
N HIS A 77 -8.41 15.65 -11.50
CA HIS A 77 -8.45 16.83 -10.63
C HIS A 77 -7.11 17.08 -9.91
N LEU A 78 -6.21 16.08 -9.89
CA LEU A 78 -4.90 16.23 -9.28
C LEU A 78 -4.04 17.21 -10.10
N PRO A 79 -3.10 17.91 -9.44
CA PRO A 79 -2.14 18.79 -10.10
C PRO A 79 -1.13 18.03 -10.97
N GLU A 80 -0.43 18.75 -11.86
CA GLU A 80 0.65 18.17 -12.68
C GLU A 80 1.94 18.03 -11.86
N LEU A 81 2.64 16.91 -12.06
CA LEU A 81 3.97 16.66 -11.53
C LEU A 81 4.96 16.55 -12.69
N ASN A 82 5.86 17.53 -12.81
CA ASN A 82 6.78 17.59 -13.94
C ASN A 82 8.03 16.75 -13.69
N LEU A 83 8.58 16.17 -14.77
CA LEU A 83 9.88 15.52 -14.77
C LEU A 83 10.97 16.54 -15.11
N ALA A 84 12.02 16.62 -14.30
CA ALA A 84 13.16 17.51 -14.57
C ALA A 84 13.90 17.10 -15.84
N SER A 85 14.62 18.04 -16.47
CA SER A 85 15.50 17.70 -17.60
C SER A 85 16.60 16.74 -17.16
N ASP A 86 17.11 15.98 -18.12
CA ASP A 86 18.27 15.13 -17.91
C ASP A 86 19.47 16.02 -17.49
N ASP A 87 20.33 15.48 -16.61
CA ASP A 87 21.50 16.18 -16.03
C ASP A 87 21.20 17.50 -15.29
N SER A 88 19.98 17.67 -14.76
CA SER A 88 19.58 18.84 -13.97
C SER A 88 20.13 18.89 -12.53
N LEU A 89 20.82 17.84 -12.09
CA LEU A 89 21.33 17.72 -10.72
C LEU A 89 22.82 18.06 -10.63
N GLU A 90 23.15 18.90 -9.65
CA GLU A 90 24.52 19.25 -9.29
C GLU A 90 24.83 18.78 -7.88
N ILE A 91 26.10 18.45 -7.61
CA ILE A 91 26.56 18.08 -6.26
C ILE A 91 26.25 19.23 -5.28
N GLY A 92 25.65 18.91 -4.15
CA GLY A 92 25.23 19.88 -3.13
C GLY A 92 23.89 20.56 -3.43
N GLY A 93 23.29 20.32 -4.60
CA GLY A 93 21.94 20.78 -4.92
C GLY A 93 20.91 20.14 -3.98
N LYS A 94 19.91 20.91 -3.56
CA LYS A 94 18.87 20.42 -2.65
C LYS A 94 17.90 19.48 -3.33
N VAL A 95 17.57 18.40 -2.64
CA VAL A 95 16.55 17.43 -3.03
C VAL A 95 15.69 17.05 -1.85
N SER A 96 14.50 16.56 -2.12
CA SER A 96 13.62 16.00 -1.11
C SER A 96 13.08 14.65 -1.56
N VAL A 97 12.92 13.74 -0.61
CA VAL A 97 12.33 12.42 -0.79
C VAL A 97 10.97 12.41 -0.11
N ALA A 98 9.94 11.99 -0.84
CA ALA A 98 8.59 11.84 -0.31
C ALA A 98 8.14 10.37 -0.34
N GLY A 99 7.49 9.90 0.72
CA GLY A 99 7.03 8.53 0.79
C GLY A 99 6.49 8.11 2.17
N TYR A 100 6.32 6.80 2.33
CA TYR A 100 5.71 6.14 3.49
C TYR A 100 6.74 5.21 4.17
N PRO A 101 7.71 5.76 4.93
CA PRO A 101 8.75 4.95 5.54
C PRO A 101 8.12 3.96 6.54
N TYR A 102 8.47 2.68 6.42
CA TYR A 102 7.91 1.57 7.18
C TYR A 102 6.37 1.46 7.12
N GLY A 103 5.75 2.01 6.06
CA GLY A 103 4.29 2.12 5.95
C GLY A 103 3.65 3.14 6.89
N MET A 104 4.45 3.94 7.60
CA MET A 104 4.01 5.02 8.48
C MET A 104 3.38 6.17 7.66
N PRO A 105 2.66 7.11 8.31
CA PRO A 105 2.09 8.27 7.62
C PRO A 105 3.12 9.00 6.75
N PHE A 106 2.62 9.60 5.68
CA PHE A 106 3.42 10.32 4.69
C PHE A 106 4.47 11.25 5.31
N THR A 107 5.70 11.16 4.80
CA THR A 107 6.81 11.99 5.22
C THR A 107 7.53 12.61 4.02
N VAL A 108 8.17 13.75 4.27
CA VAL A 108 9.13 14.37 3.34
C VAL A 108 10.44 14.57 4.09
N THR A 109 11.54 14.09 3.52
CA THR A 109 12.89 14.27 4.06
C THR A 109 13.71 15.10 3.07
N GLU A 110 14.32 16.19 3.55
CA GLU A 110 15.19 17.04 2.74
C GLU A 110 16.65 16.62 2.91
N GLY A 111 17.41 16.74 1.84
CA GLY A 111 18.86 16.57 1.82
C GLY A 111 19.48 17.26 0.61
N SER A 112 20.70 16.85 0.29
CA SER A 112 21.50 17.32 -0.82
C SER A 112 21.90 16.16 -1.73
N VAL A 113 22.23 16.47 -2.98
CA VAL A 113 22.81 15.51 -3.91
C VAL A 113 24.27 15.29 -3.54
N SER A 114 24.58 14.10 -3.02
CA SER A 114 25.96 13.66 -2.74
C SER A 114 26.69 13.29 -4.03
N SER A 115 25.99 12.66 -4.98
CA SER A 115 26.49 12.36 -6.32
C SER A 115 25.31 12.26 -7.31
N PRO A 116 25.26 13.05 -8.38
CA PRO A 116 24.17 12.99 -9.36
C PRO A 116 24.23 11.71 -10.21
N LYS A 117 25.39 11.04 -10.26
CA LYS A 117 25.64 9.86 -11.10
C LYS A 117 26.61 8.90 -10.40
N GLN A 118 26.10 8.20 -9.39
CA GLN A 118 26.84 7.21 -8.63
C GLN A 118 26.69 5.82 -9.27
N LEU A 119 27.81 5.16 -9.58
CA LEU A 119 27.82 3.80 -10.09
C LEU A 119 27.68 2.80 -8.93
N VAL A 120 26.58 2.05 -8.90
CA VAL A 120 26.32 0.97 -7.93
C VAL A 120 25.84 -0.25 -8.69
N ASP A 121 26.49 -1.40 -8.49
CA ASP A 121 26.16 -2.67 -9.16
C ASP A 121 25.98 -2.55 -10.68
N GLY A 122 26.82 -1.73 -11.34
CA GLY A 122 26.80 -1.52 -12.78
C GLY A 122 25.72 -0.54 -13.30
N LYS A 123 24.92 0.07 -12.42
CA LYS A 123 23.88 1.05 -12.77
C LYS A 123 24.16 2.41 -12.14
N TYR A 124 23.70 3.48 -12.80
CA TYR A 124 23.87 4.83 -12.31
C TYR A 124 22.65 5.31 -11.53
N TYR A 125 22.86 5.71 -10.29
CA TYR A 125 21.86 6.25 -9.38
C TYR A 125 22.18 7.69 -8.99
N ILE A 126 21.16 8.42 -8.52
CA ILE A 126 21.36 9.59 -7.67
C ILE A 126 21.75 9.08 -6.29
N GLN A 127 22.78 9.65 -5.70
CA GLN A 127 23.11 9.49 -4.29
C GLN A 127 22.75 10.78 -3.56
N THR A 128 22.06 10.66 -2.42
CA THR A 128 21.66 11.78 -1.56
C THR A 128 21.92 11.45 -0.10
N ASP A 129 22.07 12.47 0.74
CA ASP A 129 22.09 12.34 2.20
C ASP A 129 20.68 12.52 2.83
N ALA A 130 19.64 12.75 2.01
CA ALA A 130 18.26 12.74 2.47
C ALA A 130 17.93 11.38 3.08
N ALA A 131 17.18 11.37 4.19
CA ALA A 131 16.84 10.13 4.89
C ALA A 131 15.95 9.23 4.02
N VAL A 132 16.47 8.06 3.66
CA VAL A 132 15.77 6.99 2.93
C VAL A 132 15.66 5.76 3.81
N ASN A 133 14.44 5.28 4.01
CA ASN A 133 14.14 4.08 4.79
C ASN A 133 13.31 3.10 3.94
N PRO A 134 13.25 1.81 4.33
CA PRO A 134 12.25 0.87 3.80
C PRO A 134 10.87 1.52 3.74
N GLY A 135 10.12 1.35 2.65
CA GLY A 135 8.83 2.00 2.42
C GLY A 135 8.90 3.29 1.59
N ASN A 136 10.05 3.98 1.54
CA ASN A 136 10.26 5.10 0.60
C ASN A 136 10.47 4.64 -0.84
N SER A 137 10.87 3.37 -1.07
CA SER A 137 11.02 2.78 -2.41
C SER A 137 9.80 3.08 -3.29
N GLY A 138 10.06 3.57 -4.50
CA GLY A 138 9.05 3.96 -5.48
C GLY A 138 8.52 5.38 -5.33
N GLY A 139 8.80 6.07 -4.22
CA GLY A 139 8.45 7.47 -3.99
C GLY A 139 9.36 8.44 -4.77
N PRO A 140 8.89 9.67 -5.08
CA PRO A 140 9.65 10.61 -5.89
C PRO A 140 10.79 11.26 -5.10
N ILE A 141 11.91 11.49 -5.79
CA ILE A 141 12.93 12.47 -5.42
C ILE A 141 12.67 13.72 -6.26
N PHE A 142 12.56 14.88 -5.64
CA PHE A 142 12.28 16.14 -6.33
C PHE A 142 13.28 17.24 -5.95
N ASN A 143 13.48 18.17 -6.89
CA ASN A 143 14.33 19.36 -6.70
C ASN A 143 13.53 20.54 -6.12
N GLU A 144 14.18 21.67 -5.90
CA GLU A 144 13.56 22.90 -5.37
C GLU A 144 12.46 23.50 -6.28
N ARG A 145 12.39 23.08 -7.55
CA ARG A 145 11.33 23.47 -8.51
C ARG A 145 10.12 22.53 -8.47
N ASN A 146 10.09 21.57 -7.53
CA ASN A 146 9.10 20.49 -7.46
C ASN A 146 9.05 19.62 -8.73
N GLU A 147 10.17 19.48 -9.42
CA GLU A 147 10.31 18.56 -10.55
C GLU A 147 10.91 17.24 -10.05
N VAL A 148 10.37 16.12 -10.50
CA VAL A 148 10.91 14.79 -10.22
C VAL A 148 12.25 14.63 -10.91
N VAL A 149 13.28 14.35 -10.12
CA VAL A 149 14.65 14.08 -10.58
C VAL A 149 15.00 12.60 -10.49
N GLY A 150 14.24 11.82 -9.72
CA GLY A 150 14.41 10.37 -9.65
C GLY A 150 13.33 9.63 -8.85
N VAL A 151 13.46 8.31 -8.81
CA VAL A 151 12.59 7.39 -8.05
C VAL A 151 13.40 6.75 -6.95
N THR A 152 12.99 6.92 -5.70
CA THR A 152 13.73 6.47 -4.51
C THR A 152 13.88 4.95 -4.48
N VAL A 153 15.06 4.46 -4.07
CA VAL A 153 15.34 3.03 -3.90
C VAL A 153 15.91 2.79 -2.50
N SER A 154 15.21 2.04 -1.65
CA SER A 154 15.63 1.73 -0.28
C SER A 154 16.21 0.32 -0.10
N LYS A 155 16.56 -0.38 -1.18
CA LYS A 155 17.11 -1.75 -1.17
C LYS A 155 18.53 -1.85 -0.60
N PHE A 156 19.29 -0.76 -0.57
CA PHE A 156 20.70 -0.78 -0.18
C PHE A 156 20.84 -0.76 1.35
N SER A 157 20.98 -1.93 1.97
CA SER A 157 20.96 -2.13 3.43
C SER A 157 22.28 -1.84 4.16
N ASN A 158 23.40 -1.67 3.45
CA ASN A 158 24.73 -1.44 4.03
C ASN A 158 25.25 -0.01 3.80
N ALA A 159 24.33 0.96 3.68
CA ALA A 159 24.65 2.32 3.26
C ALA A 159 24.10 3.35 4.26
N ASP A 160 24.59 3.31 5.50
CA ASP A 160 24.20 4.25 6.55
C ASP A 160 24.39 5.70 6.06
N ASN A 161 23.33 6.51 6.15
CA ASN A 161 23.29 7.90 5.67
C ASN A 161 23.52 8.07 4.14
N MET A 162 23.22 7.04 3.34
CA MET A 162 23.23 7.14 1.87
C MET A 162 21.89 6.71 1.30
N GLY A 163 21.12 7.67 0.80
CA GLY A 163 19.94 7.44 -0.01
C GLY A 163 20.31 7.27 -1.49
N PHE A 164 19.58 6.42 -2.19
CA PHE A 164 19.72 6.22 -3.63
C PHE A 164 18.40 6.43 -4.36
N GLY A 165 18.48 6.86 -5.62
CA GLY A 165 17.32 6.92 -6.50
C GLY A 165 17.67 6.63 -7.96
N ILE A 166 16.78 5.94 -8.66
CA ILE A 166 16.83 5.75 -10.11
C ILE A 166 16.68 7.12 -10.76
N ARG A 167 17.57 7.47 -11.70
CA ARG A 167 17.55 8.78 -12.36
C ARG A 167 16.29 8.95 -13.22
N VAL A 168 15.76 10.17 -13.32
CA VAL A 168 14.58 10.50 -14.13
C VAL A 168 14.72 10.10 -15.61
N GLU A 169 15.94 10.08 -16.15
CA GLU A 169 16.24 9.62 -17.51
C GLU A 169 15.74 8.18 -17.77
N ALA A 170 15.92 7.27 -16.81
CA ALA A 170 15.44 5.88 -16.93
C ALA A 170 13.91 5.81 -16.92
N LEU A 171 13.26 6.61 -16.07
CA LEU A 171 11.80 6.73 -16.06
C LEU A 171 11.28 7.32 -17.37
N ARG A 172 11.94 8.36 -17.89
CA ARG A 172 11.60 8.99 -19.16
C ARG A 172 11.65 8.00 -20.32
N LYS A 173 12.70 7.17 -20.40
CA LYS A 173 12.83 6.10 -21.40
C LYS A 173 11.63 5.13 -21.35
N LEU A 174 11.25 4.69 -20.15
CA LEU A 174 10.08 3.80 -19.98
C LEU A 174 8.77 4.47 -20.44
N LEU A 175 8.61 5.76 -20.16
CA LEU A 175 7.42 6.54 -20.51
C LEU A 175 7.28 6.82 -22.02
N GLU A 176 8.32 6.62 -22.84
CA GLU A 176 8.20 6.70 -24.30
C GLU A 176 7.23 5.64 -24.85
N SER A 177 7.16 4.47 -24.20
CA SER A 177 6.23 3.39 -24.54
C SER A 177 4.82 3.60 -23.97
N ALA A 178 4.58 4.65 -23.17
CA ALA A 178 3.34 4.81 -22.41
C ALA A 178 2.06 4.87 -23.27
N GLY A 179 2.17 5.40 -24.50
CA GLY A 179 1.05 5.47 -25.44
C GLY A 179 0.62 4.12 -26.03
N SER A 180 1.47 3.09 -25.91
CA SER A 180 1.24 1.74 -26.44
C SER A 180 0.91 0.71 -25.35
N ILE A 181 0.88 1.11 -24.08
CA ILE A 181 0.59 0.22 -22.96
C ILE A 181 -0.89 -0.19 -23.01
N ASP A 182 -1.12 -1.51 -23.00
CA ASP A 182 -2.44 -2.07 -22.72
C ASP A 182 -2.66 -2.09 -21.21
N ARG A 183 -3.49 -1.16 -20.72
CA ARG A 183 -3.77 -1.03 -19.29
C ARG A 183 -4.64 -2.15 -18.72
N SER A 184 -5.10 -3.08 -19.56
CA SER A 184 -5.95 -4.21 -19.14
C SER A 184 -5.16 -5.45 -18.76
N CYS A 185 -3.87 -5.53 -19.12
CA CYS A 185 -3.01 -6.68 -18.85
C CYS A 185 -1.69 -6.28 -18.18
N PHE A 186 -0.98 -7.29 -17.65
CA PHE A 186 0.38 -7.13 -17.14
C PHE A 186 1.36 -7.27 -18.30
N GLN A 187 2.27 -6.30 -18.45
CA GLN A 187 3.27 -6.32 -19.51
C GLN A 187 4.69 -6.16 -18.96
N VAL A 188 5.65 -6.75 -19.65
CA VAL A 188 7.09 -6.63 -19.36
C VAL A 188 7.75 -5.89 -20.52
N GLN A 189 8.51 -4.84 -20.23
CA GLN A 189 9.35 -4.20 -21.25
C GLN A 189 10.66 -4.99 -21.40
N CYS A 190 10.98 -5.38 -22.63
CA CYS A 190 12.26 -5.98 -22.96
C CYS A 190 13.41 -4.97 -22.81
N ASP A 191 14.44 -5.31 -22.04
CA ASP A 191 15.60 -4.43 -21.80
C ASP A 191 16.42 -4.15 -23.08
N SER A 192 16.44 -5.09 -24.02
CA SER A 192 17.29 -5.02 -25.21
C SER A 192 16.66 -4.28 -26.39
N CYS A 193 15.33 -4.31 -26.54
CA CYS A 193 14.64 -3.74 -27.71
C CYS A 193 13.39 -2.91 -27.38
N ASP A 194 13.08 -2.71 -26.09
CA ASP A 194 11.95 -1.94 -25.58
C ASP A 194 10.54 -2.48 -25.98
N GLU A 195 10.47 -3.68 -26.58
CA GLU A 195 9.21 -4.40 -26.88
C GLU A 195 8.38 -4.63 -25.62
N LEU A 196 7.05 -4.46 -25.74
CA LEU A 196 6.11 -4.71 -24.65
C LEU A 196 5.52 -6.12 -24.78
N ILE A 197 5.82 -6.98 -23.81
CA ILE A 197 5.47 -8.40 -23.84
C ILE A 197 4.33 -8.63 -22.84
N GLY A 198 3.14 -8.96 -23.32
CA GLY A 198 1.94 -9.18 -22.49
C GLY A 198 1.58 -10.64 -22.25
N GLU A 199 2.27 -11.58 -22.90
CA GLU A 199 2.07 -13.03 -22.75
C GLU A 199 3.28 -13.66 -22.07
N GLU A 200 3.07 -14.73 -21.33
CA GLU A 200 4.15 -15.44 -20.62
C GLU A 200 5.08 -16.13 -21.63
N GLU A 201 6.31 -15.65 -21.70
CA GLU A 201 7.34 -16.11 -22.63
C GLU A 201 8.68 -16.31 -21.90
N GLU A 202 9.53 -17.23 -22.40
CA GLU A 202 10.90 -17.39 -21.89
C GLU A 202 11.88 -16.40 -22.56
N TYR A 203 11.60 -16.01 -23.80
CA TYR A 203 12.42 -15.10 -24.60
C TYR A 203 11.58 -14.00 -25.22
N CYS A 204 12.16 -12.82 -25.42
CA CYS A 204 11.50 -11.73 -26.12
C CYS A 204 11.14 -12.15 -27.55
N PRO A 205 9.86 -12.06 -27.97
CA PRO A 205 9.42 -12.46 -29.30
C PRO A 205 9.98 -11.58 -30.43
N SER A 206 10.46 -10.38 -30.10
CA SER A 206 11.01 -9.41 -31.06
C SER A 206 12.51 -9.58 -31.29
N CYS A 207 13.31 -9.69 -30.21
CA CYS A 207 14.78 -9.71 -30.31
C CYS A 207 15.46 -10.99 -29.81
N GLY A 208 14.73 -11.91 -29.15
CA GLY A 208 15.26 -13.16 -28.62
C GLY A 208 16.03 -13.05 -27.30
N GLU A 209 16.03 -11.88 -26.64
CA GLU A 209 16.62 -11.72 -25.30
C GLU A 209 15.93 -12.64 -24.29
N LYS A 210 16.68 -13.28 -23.38
CA LYS A 210 16.10 -14.14 -22.34
C LYS A 210 15.41 -13.26 -21.30
N LEU A 211 14.13 -13.53 -21.01
CA LEU A 211 13.40 -12.81 -19.98
C LEU A 211 13.80 -13.31 -18.58
N PRO A 212 13.70 -12.46 -17.53
CA PRO A 212 13.93 -12.91 -16.16
C PRO A 212 12.98 -14.06 -15.79
N GLU A 213 13.52 -15.08 -15.13
CA GLU A 213 12.73 -16.25 -14.73
C GLU A 213 11.61 -15.85 -13.76
N GLY A 214 10.40 -16.36 -14.02
CA GLY A 214 9.22 -16.08 -13.19
C GLY A 214 8.71 -14.63 -13.25
N ILE A 215 9.11 -13.83 -14.26
CA ILE A 215 8.68 -12.42 -14.37
C ILE A 215 7.16 -12.25 -14.49
N PHE A 216 6.46 -13.24 -15.04
CA PHE A 216 5.00 -13.29 -15.15
C PHE A 216 4.31 -14.02 -13.99
N ALA A 217 5.08 -14.59 -13.05
CA ALA A 217 4.52 -15.38 -11.97
C ALA A 217 3.92 -14.49 -10.88
N GLU A 218 2.69 -14.79 -10.48
CA GLU A 218 2.05 -14.17 -9.30
C GLU A 218 2.34 -14.97 -8.03
N HIS A 219 2.43 -14.26 -6.91
CA HIS A 219 2.44 -14.90 -5.60
C HIS A 219 1.08 -15.51 -5.31
N GLU A 220 1.06 -16.82 -5.12
CA GLU A 220 -0.14 -17.52 -4.67
C GLU A 220 -0.45 -17.16 -3.20
N PRO A 221 -1.69 -16.76 -2.88
CA PRO A 221 -2.11 -16.55 -1.51
C PRO A 221 -1.97 -17.83 -0.68
N SER A 222 -1.59 -17.69 0.60
CA SER A 222 -1.60 -18.81 1.54
C SER A 222 -3.01 -19.39 1.70
N PRO A 223 -3.19 -20.66 2.11
CA PRO A 223 -4.52 -21.20 2.40
C PRO A 223 -5.31 -20.36 3.41
N LEU A 224 -4.61 -19.78 4.40
CA LEU A 224 -5.19 -18.86 5.37
C LEU A 224 -5.64 -17.54 4.73
N ALA A 225 -4.84 -16.99 3.81
CA ALA A 225 -5.20 -15.81 3.04
C ALA A 225 -6.44 -16.09 2.19
N VAL A 226 -6.50 -17.22 1.48
CA VAL A 226 -7.69 -17.63 0.71
C VAL A 226 -8.94 -17.68 1.61
N PHE A 227 -8.81 -18.27 2.79
CA PHE A 227 -9.89 -18.35 3.77
C PHE A 227 -10.36 -16.95 4.25
N CYS A 228 -9.43 -16.09 4.65
CA CYS A 228 -9.75 -14.75 5.16
C CYS A 228 -10.31 -13.84 4.05
N GLU A 229 -9.71 -13.86 2.86
CA GLU A 229 -10.13 -13.06 1.72
C GLU A 229 -11.52 -13.45 1.22
N ARG A 230 -11.89 -14.74 1.32
CA ARG A 230 -13.26 -15.18 1.09
C ARG A 230 -14.24 -14.55 2.10
N ALA A 231 -13.89 -14.54 3.39
CA ALA A 231 -14.71 -13.89 4.41
C ALA A 231 -14.86 -12.38 4.14
N ILE A 232 -13.77 -11.70 3.76
CA ILE A 232 -13.76 -10.26 3.42
C ILE A 232 -14.65 -9.99 2.20
N ALA A 233 -14.56 -10.82 1.15
CA ALA A 233 -15.39 -10.70 -0.04
C ALA A 233 -16.89 -10.81 0.28
N GLU A 234 -17.28 -11.72 1.18
CA GLU A 234 -18.66 -11.86 1.64
C GLU A 234 -19.19 -10.64 2.43
N MET A 235 -18.30 -9.80 2.95
CA MET A 235 -18.65 -8.52 3.57
C MET A 235 -18.92 -7.41 2.54
N GLY A 236 -18.69 -7.68 1.25
CA GLY A 236 -18.79 -6.73 0.15
C GLY A 236 -17.52 -5.90 -0.07
N VAL A 237 -16.38 -6.35 0.45
CA VAL A 237 -15.11 -5.63 0.39
C VAL A 237 -14.18 -6.36 -0.58
N ASN A 238 -13.51 -5.61 -1.46
CA ASN A 238 -12.48 -6.18 -2.32
C ASN A 238 -11.26 -6.58 -1.46
N PRO A 239 -10.87 -7.87 -1.41
CA PRO A 239 -9.78 -8.31 -0.55
C PRO A 239 -8.43 -7.67 -0.88
N VAL A 240 -8.17 -7.33 -2.15
CA VAL A 240 -6.93 -6.65 -2.55
C VAL A 240 -6.82 -5.29 -1.88
N LEU A 241 -7.93 -4.54 -1.80
CA LEU A 241 -7.99 -3.24 -1.12
C LEU A 241 -7.84 -3.36 0.39
N ALA A 242 -8.13 -4.53 0.96
CA ALA A 242 -8.02 -4.78 2.37
C ALA A 242 -6.61 -5.20 2.80
N ARG A 243 -5.76 -5.70 1.89
CA ARG A 243 -4.41 -6.19 2.24
C ARG A 243 -3.57 -5.09 2.89
N ASP A 244 -2.95 -5.41 4.03
CA ASP A 244 -2.07 -4.52 4.79
C ASP A 244 -0.85 -5.28 5.33
N GLY A 245 -0.24 -6.09 4.46
CA GLY A 245 0.91 -6.93 4.76
C GLY A 245 0.60 -8.43 4.77
N TYR A 246 1.55 -9.22 5.28
CA TYR A 246 1.49 -10.67 5.29
C TYR A 246 0.45 -11.19 6.28
N ASP A 247 -0.50 -11.98 5.77
CA ASP A 247 -1.68 -12.47 6.51
C ASP A 247 -2.31 -11.38 7.41
N SER A 248 -2.44 -10.18 6.85
CA SER A 248 -2.94 -8.98 7.51
C SER A 248 -3.84 -8.18 6.57
N TRP A 249 -5.00 -7.79 7.06
CA TRP A 249 -6.00 -7.03 6.33
C TRP A 249 -6.62 -5.94 7.20
N THR A 250 -6.78 -4.75 6.65
CA THR A 250 -7.47 -3.61 7.28
C THR A 250 -8.46 -3.03 6.28
N PHE A 251 -9.73 -2.90 6.68
CA PHE A 251 -10.78 -2.34 5.84
C PHE A 251 -11.90 -1.75 6.69
N HIS A 252 -12.89 -1.11 6.06
CA HIS A 252 -14.06 -0.60 6.76
C HIS A 252 -15.32 -1.35 6.37
N LYS A 253 -16.16 -1.64 7.36
CA LYS A 253 -17.55 -2.04 7.18
C LYS A 253 -18.44 -0.95 7.77
N GLY A 254 -19.15 -0.23 6.90
CA GLY A 254 -19.85 1.00 7.29
C GLY A 254 -18.87 2.00 7.92
N SER A 255 -19.15 2.49 9.12
CA SER A 255 -18.26 3.40 9.84
C SER A 255 -17.11 2.70 10.58
N SER A 256 -17.20 1.40 10.82
CA SER A 256 -16.25 0.65 11.64
C SER A 256 -15.04 0.13 10.85
N GLU A 257 -13.84 0.37 11.38
CA GLU A 257 -12.60 -0.25 10.89
C GLU A 257 -12.50 -1.68 11.42
N ILE A 258 -12.16 -2.62 10.54
CA ILE A 258 -11.95 -4.03 10.84
C ILE A 258 -10.50 -4.36 10.50
N ARG A 259 -9.80 -4.99 11.44
CA ARG A 259 -8.43 -5.50 11.24
C ARG A 259 -8.43 -6.99 11.46
N ILE A 260 -7.96 -7.74 10.48
CA ILE A 260 -7.76 -9.19 10.56
C ILE A 260 -6.26 -9.44 10.42
N PHE A 261 -5.64 -10.12 11.37
CA PHE A 261 -4.21 -10.40 11.31
C PHE A 261 -3.82 -11.65 12.10
N VAL A 262 -2.69 -12.24 11.72
CA VAL A 262 -2.05 -13.32 12.47
C VAL A 262 -1.13 -12.74 13.55
N TYR A 263 -1.28 -13.23 14.78
CA TYR A 263 -0.41 -12.91 15.90
C TYR A 263 0.40 -14.14 16.32
N ASP A 264 1.71 -13.96 16.44
CA ASP A 264 2.67 -14.98 16.91
C ASP A 264 2.58 -16.31 16.16
N ASN A 265 2.21 -16.26 14.86
CA ASN A 265 1.97 -17.42 13.99
C ASN A 265 1.03 -18.49 14.59
N THR A 266 0.20 -18.12 15.56
CA THR A 266 -0.57 -19.05 16.39
C THR A 266 -2.04 -18.69 16.42
N TYR A 267 -2.36 -17.40 16.39
CA TYR A 267 -3.73 -16.91 16.52
C TYR A 267 -4.13 -16.03 15.35
N LEU A 268 -5.32 -16.27 14.81
CA LEU A 268 -6.01 -15.32 13.93
C LEU A 268 -6.86 -14.40 14.79
N PHE A 269 -6.61 -13.10 14.67
CA PHE A 269 -7.42 -12.05 15.28
C PHE A 269 -8.27 -11.37 14.22
N ALA A 270 -9.52 -11.08 14.57
CA ALA A 270 -10.33 -10.06 13.92
C ALA A 270 -10.78 -9.07 15.00
N VAL A 271 -10.43 -7.81 14.84
CA VAL A 271 -10.66 -6.77 15.84
C VAL A 271 -11.18 -5.50 15.19
N SER A 272 -12.05 -4.80 15.92
CA SER A 272 -12.56 -3.50 15.53
C SER A 272 -12.48 -2.50 16.69
N PRO A 273 -11.79 -1.36 16.53
CA PRO A 273 -11.82 -0.25 17.48
C PRO A 273 -13.12 0.57 17.29
N ILE A 274 -14.22 0.14 17.91
CA ILE A 274 -15.57 0.69 17.64
C ILE A 274 -15.78 2.14 18.15
N ASN A 275 -15.45 2.44 19.40
CA ASN A 275 -15.71 3.76 20.00
C ASN A 275 -14.70 4.11 21.09
N LEU A 276 -14.64 5.39 21.44
CA LEU A 276 -14.05 5.85 22.67
C LEU A 276 -15.11 5.90 23.78
N LEU A 277 -14.76 5.45 24.99
CA LEU A 277 -15.54 5.69 26.21
C LEU A 277 -15.91 7.18 26.33
N PRO A 278 -17.09 7.52 26.86
CA PRO A 278 -17.47 8.91 27.06
C PRO A 278 -16.55 9.62 28.05
N LYS A 279 -16.41 10.95 27.93
CA LYS A 279 -15.57 11.77 28.84
C LYS A 279 -16.10 11.79 30.29
N LYS A 280 -17.39 11.53 30.47
CA LYS A 280 -18.11 11.53 31.75
C LYS A 280 -19.08 10.35 31.73
N GLU A 281 -19.53 9.91 32.90
CA GLU A 281 -20.56 8.87 33.02
C GLU A 281 -20.20 7.57 32.27
N VAL A 282 -19.00 7.02 32.56
CA VAL A 282 -18.53 5.77 31.94
C VAL A 282 -19.18 4.51 32.50
N GLU A 283 -19.73 4.58 33.72
CA GLU A 283 -20.29 3.44 34.46
C GLU A 283 -21.35 2.66 33.65
N PRO A 284 -22.34 3.29 32.97
CA PRO A 284 -23.31 2.56 32.16
C PRO A 284 -22.70 1.76 31.00
N VAL A 285 -21.61 2.25 30.40
CA VAL A 285 -20.90 1.53 29.33
C VAL A 285 -20.19 0.31 29.90
N LEU A 286 -19.50 0.48 31.04
CA LEU A 286 -18.79 -0.60 31.70
C LEU A 286 -19.74 -1.68 32.20
N ASP A 287 -20.88 -1.29 32.77
CA ASP A 287 -21.93 -2.21 33.21
C ASP A 287 -22.48 -3.01 32.04
N TYR A 288 -22.76 -2.37 30.89
CA TYR A 288 -23.18 -3.07 29.67
C TYR A 288 -22.12 -4.07 29.20
N MET A 289 -20.86 -3.66 29.14
CA MET A 289 -19.75 -4.53 28.71
C MET A 289 -19.54 -5.74 29.62
N LEU A 290 -19.83 -5.62 30.91
CA LEU A 290 -19.69 -6.70 31.90
C LEU A 290 -20.94 -7.60 32.01
N SER A 291 -22.12 -7.10 31.64
CA SER A 291 -23.39 -7.83 31.81
C SER A 291 -23.86 -8.56 30.55
N GLU A 292 -23.53 -8.04 29.37
CA GLU A 292 -23.95 -8.62 28.10
C GLU A 292 -23.06 -9.80 27.67
N ASP A 293 -23.66 -10.83 27.07
CA ASP A 293 -22.89 -11.93 26.48
C ASP A 293 -22.52 -11.60 25.02
N PHE A 294 -21.23 -11.35 24.81
CA PHE A 294 -20.68 -11.06 23.48
C PHE A 294 -20.25 -12.31 22.71
N SER A 295 -20.42 -13.52 23.26
CA SER A 295 -19.99 -14.77 22.62
C SER A 295 -20.39 -14.84 21.13
N PRO A 296 -19.47 -15.24 20.24
CA PRO A 296 -18.10 -15.72 20.48
C PRO A 296 -17.05 -14.60 20.65
N TYR A 297 -17.47 -13.35 20.64
CA TYR A 297 -16.61 -12.17 20.72
C TYR A 297 -16.27 -11.80 22.16
N LYS A 298 -15.25 -10.94 22.29
CA LYS A 298 -14.85 -10.31 23.53
C LYS A 298 -14.75 -8.82 23.34
N MET A 299 -15.16 -8.07 24.37
CA MET A 299 -14.90 -6.65 24.42
C MET A 299 -13.70 -6.35 25.31
N GLY A 300 -12.90 -5.39 24.89
CA GLY A 300 -11.72 -4.93 25.61
C GLY A 300 -11.66 -3.40 25.62
N ILE A 301 -10.87 -2.86 26.55
CA ILE A 301 -10.61 -1.42 26.63
C ILE A 301 -9.11 -1.19 26.74
N GLU A 302 -8.58 -0.31 25.91
CA GLU A 302 -7.22 0.20 26.00
C GLU A 302 -7.26 1.73 26.13
N GLY A 303 -6.83 2.26 27.27
CA GLY A 303 -7.04 3.68 27.58
C GLY A 303 -8.53 4.03 27.59
N ARG A 304 -9.00 4.70 26.52
CA ARG A 304 -10.43 4.97 26.28
C ARG A 304 -11.01 4.22 25.10
N GLN A 305 -10.19 3.57 24.28
CA GLN A 305 -10.65 2.87 23.09
C GLN A 305 -11.30 1.56 23.48
N ILE A 306 -12.54 1.37 23.03
CA ILE A 306 -13.30 0.14 23.15
C ILE A 306 -13.03 -0.69 21.90
N TYR A 307 -12.75 -1.97 22.10
CA TYR A 307 -12.53 -2.94 21.04
C TYR A 307 -13.55 -4.06 21.11
N LEU A 308 -14.03 -4.49 19.94
CA LEU A 308 -14.69 -5.77 19.73
C LEU A 308 -13.68 -6.73 19.08
N ALA A 309 -13.49 -7.91 19.65
CA ALA A 309 -12.47 -8.86 19.24
C ALA A 309 -13.02 -10.28 19.06
N TYR A 310 -12.59 -10.95 17.99
CA TYR A 310 -12.70 -12.38 17.78
C TYR A 310 -11.30 -12.96 17.66
N ARG A 311 -11.03 -14.06 18.37
CA ARG A 311 -9.73 -14.72 18.36
C ARG A 311 -9.93 -16.21 18.16
N ILE A 312 -9.20 -16.78 17.22
CA ILE A 312 -9.18 -18.20 16.90
C ILE A 312 -7.75 -18.71 17.01
N HIS A 313 -7.55 -19.89 17.58
CA HIS A 313 -6.27 -20.58 17.46
C HIS A 313 -6.19 -21.22 16.08
N LEU A 314 -5.08 -21.07 15.34
CA LEU A 314 -5.01 -21.52 13.93
C LEU A 314 -5.24 -23.03 13.78
N SER A 315 -4.90 -23.86 14.77
CA SER A 315 -5.24 -25.30 14.75
C SER A 315 -6.74 -25.60 14.80
N ASP A 316 -7.53 -24.65 15.29
CA ASP A 316 -8.98 -24.79 15.35
C ASP A 316 -9.61 -24.48 14.00
N LEU A 317 -8.87 -23.98 13.02
CA LEU A 317 -9.32 -23.80 11.64
C LEU A 317 -9.13 -25.11 10.87
N ASN A 318 -10.19 -25.90 10.77
CA ASN A 318 -10.24 -27.17 10.06
C ASN A 318 -11.61 -27.34 9.36
N ASP A 319 -11.75 -28.37 8.55
CA ASP A 319 -12.95 -28.61 7.73
C ASP A 319 -14.28 -28.61 8.53
N GLU A 320 -14.25 -29.00 9.81
CA GLU A 320 -15.46 -29.05 10.65
C GLU A 320 -15.87 -27.67 11.18
N SER A 321 -14.90 -26.78 11.41
CA SER A 321 -15.09 -25.48 12.06
C SER A 321 -14.99 -24.29 11.11
N GLU A 322 -14.42 -24.48 9.91
CA GLU A 322 -14.11 -23.44 8.93
C GLU A 322 -15.32 -22.55 8.67
N GLU A 323 -16.47 -23.15 8.37
CA GLU A 323 -17.69 -22.42 8.05
C GLU A 323 -18.19 -21.57 9.23
N ALA A 324 -18.13 -22.11 10.45
CA ALA A 324 -18.54 -21.39 11.65
C ALA A 324 -17.61 -20.21 11.95
N ILE A 325 -16.29 -20.42 11.85
CA ILE A 325 -15.27 -19.39 12.04
C ILE A 325 -15.45 -18.28 11.00
N ARG A 326 -15.66 -18.64 9.73
CA ARG A 326 -15.90 -17.70 8.63
C ARG A 326 -17.15 -16.86 8.89
N CYS A 327 -18.25 -17.50 9.29
CA CYS A 327 -19.49 -16.80 9.66
C CYS A 327 -19.27 -15.83 10.83
N ASN A 328 -18.46 -16.22 11.82
CA ASN A 328 -18.12 -15.36 12.95
C ASN A 328 -17.25 -14.16 12.56
N LEU A 329 -16.32 -14.31 11.60
CA LEU A 329 -15.55 -13.19 11.04
C LEU A 329 -16.46 -12.17 10.35
N VAL A 330 -17.36 -12.64 9.48
CA VAL A 330 -18.35 -11.79 8.78
C VAL A 330 -19.28 -11.11 9.78
N SER A 331 -19.73 -11.84 10.80
CA SER A 331 -20.66 -11.33 11.81
C SER A 331 -19.98 -10.32 12.75
N LEU A 332 -18.67 -10.42 13.00
CA LEU A 332 -17.93 -9.42 13.78
C LEU A 332 -17.97 -8.06 13.07
N ALA A 333 -17.72 -8.04 11.75
CA ALA A 333 -17.71 -6.78 11.00
C ALA A 333 -19.07 -6.09 10.97
N ARG A 334 -20.16 -6.86 10.83
CA ARG A 334 -21.53 -6.33 10.89
C ARG A 334 -21.86 -5.82 12.29
N ARG A 335 -21.53 -6.60 13.32
CA ARG A 335 -21.79 -6.24 14.71
C ARG A 335 -20.98 -5.00 15.13
N ALA A 336 -19.75 -4.83 14.64
CA ALA A 336 -18.95 -3.64 14.91
C ALA A 336 -19.64 -2.36 14.39
N ASP A 337 -20.10 -2.37 13.14
CA ASP A 337 -20.83 -1.25 12.50
C ASP A 337 -22.20 -0.96 13.15
N GLU A 338 -22.89 -1.98 13.65
CA GLU A 338 -24.12 -1.77 14.40
C GLU A 338 -23.83 -1.18 15.79
N MET A 339 -22.78 -1.67 16.45
CA MET A 339 -22.41 -1.27 17.80
C MET A 339 -21.80 0.12 17.86
N ASP A 340 -21.00 0.53 16.87
CA ASP A 340 -20.34 1.84 16.91
C ASP A 340 -21.36 3.00 16.94
N ASN A 341 -22.43 2.88 16.15
CA ASN A 341 -23.55 3.79 16.09
C ASN A 341 -24.39 3.68 17.37
N TRP A 342 -24.73 2.47 17.79
CA TRP A 342 -25.58 2.25 18.96
C TRP A 342 -24.94 2.74 20.26
N MET A 343 -23.63 2.56 20.44
CA MET A 343 -22.92 3.04 21.64
C MET A 343 -22.89 4.57 21.72
N VAL A 344 -22.78 5.25 20.59
CA VAL A 344 -22.90 6.72 20.53
C VAL A 344 -24.31 7.14 20.95
N GLU A 345 -25.34 6.55 20.35
CA GLU A 345 -26.74 6.89 20.62
C GLU A 345 -27.17 6.58 22.05
N ARG A 346 -26.74 5.43 22.58
CA ARG A 346 -27.19 4.92 23.87
C ARG A 346 -26.42 5.49 25.05
N PHE A 347 -25.11 5.62 24.92
CA PHE A 347 -24.22 5.93 26.04
C PHE A 347 -23.44 7.23 25.86
N GLY A 348 -23.59 7.93 24.73
CA GLY A 348 -22.83 9.14 24.44
C GLY A 348 -21.34 8.86 24.23
N CYS A 349 -20.98 7.65 23.80
CA CYS A 349 -19.63 7.34 23.35
C CYS A 349 -19.22 8.26 22.21
N GLU A 350 -17.91 8.44 22.03
CA GLU A 350 -17.36 9.18 20.88
C GLU A 350 -16.96 8.15 19.80
N PHE A 351 -17.12 8.50 18.52
CA PHE A 351 -16.59 7.64 17.45
C PHE A 351 -15.08 7.48 17.58
N SER A 352 -14.61 6.33 17.15
CA SER A 352 -13.19 6.03 17.07
C SER A 352 -12.48 6.97 16.09
N GLU A 353 -11.20 7.26 16.33
CA GLU A 353 -10.39 7.99 15.34
C GLU A 353 -10.19 7.20 14.05
N TYR A 354 -10.41 5.88 14.10
CA TYR A 354 -10.33 4.94 12.98
C TYR A 354 -11.64 4.83 12.20
N SER A 355 -12.74 5.40 12.72
CA SER A 355 -14.04 5.37 12.04
C SER A 355 -14.01 6.21 10.76
N ARG A 356 -14.62 5.70 9.69
CA ARG A 356 -14.85 6.51 8.49
C ARG A 356 -15.85 7.62 8.82
N GLN A 357 -15.47 8.86 8.51
CA GLN A 357 -16.33 10.03 8.77
C GLN A 357 -17.35 10.29 7.64
N ASP A 358 -17.24 9.56 6.53
CA ASP A 358 -18.11 9.74 5.37
C ASP A 358 -19.33 8.81 5.44
N LYS A 359 -20.50 9.43 5.60
CA LYS A 359 -21.80 8.85 5.27
C LYS A 359 -22.11 9.17 3.81
N GLU A 360 -21.53 8.42 2.88
CA GLU A 360 -22.02 8.37 1.49
C GLU A 360 -22.38 6.94 1.08
#